data_AF-A0A846B397-F1
#
_entry.id   AF-A0A846B397-F1
#
_cell.length_a   1.000
_cell.length_b   1.000
_cell.length_c   1.000
_cell.angle_alpha   90.00
_cell.angle_beta   90.00
_cell.angle_gamma   90.00
#
_symmetry.space_group_name_H-M   'P 1'
#
loop_
_entity.id
_entity.type
_entity.pdbx_description
1 polymer ?
#
loop_
_entity_poly.entity_id
_entity_poly.type
_entity_poly.pdbx_seq_one_letter_code
_entity_poly.pdbx_strand_id
1 'polypeptide(L)'
;MIGSKIFNIIDIRNKYYNDLVMTTEVRTTEAAFLLNISTGRLRILLQQNRVVGAYKFERFWMIPLNSRGVPEITSGRRGPQGTWNKAERTGNTFVHVLRKTIDYNRDNKTSHPAIAVKVGGKKDYCHALKINGPCQIVYQPHQPNNSQAGGARLWIEVEPQHIVERIYFSDGDYGPPPEVTQQRQKKKEKSKKSSQKKCLRKSKKKS
;
A
#
# COMPACT_ATOMS: atom_id res chain seq x y z
N MET A 1 -48.79 -35.93 -25.03
CA MET A 1 -47.72 -35.25 -25.80
C MET A 1 -46.54 -35.03 -24.86
N ILE A 2 -45.46 -35.76 -25.09
CA ILE A 2 -44.27 -35.80 -24.24
C ILE A 2 -43.36 -34.64 -24.68
N GLY A 3 -43.28 -33.58 -23.87
CA GLY A 3 -42.46 -32.41 -24.12
C GLY A 3 -41.02 -32.65 -23.67
N SER A 4 -40.13 -32.86 -24.65
CA SER A 4 -38.69 -33.09 -24.47
C SER A 4 -37.99 -31.87 -23.85
N LYS A 5 -37.52 -32.02 -22.61
CA LYS A 5 -36.57 -31.10 -21.97
C LYS A 5 -35.18 -31.27 -22.64
N ILE A 6 -34.93 -30.54 -23.72
CA ILE A 6 -33.57 -30.32 -24.22
C ILE A 6 -33.06 -29.06 -23.52
N PHE A 7 -32.64 -29.21 -22.25
CA PHE A 7 -31.80 -28.19 -21.62
C PHE A 7 -30.42 -28.25 -22.29
N ASN A 8 -30.00 -27.11 -22.84
CA ASN A 8 -28.76 -26.90 -23.58
C ASN A 8 -27.53 -27.51 -22.87
N ILE A 9 -27.02 -28.62 -23.40
CA ILE A 9 -25.73 -29.23 -23.02
C ILE A 9 -24.56 -28.25 -23.19
N ILE A 10 -24.69 -27.28 -24.10
CA ILE A 10 -23.67 -26.26 -24.41
C ILE A 10 -23.51 -25.26 -23.24
N ASP A 11 -24.60 -24.93 -22.55
CA ASP A 11 -24.60 -23.95 -21.45
C ASP A 11 -23.96 -24.54 -20.18
N ILE A 12 -24.20 -25.83 -19.95
CA ILE A 12 -23.55 -26.60 -18.89
C ILE A 12 -22.04 -26.74 -19.17
N ARG A 13 -21.65 -27.05 -20.41
CA ARG A 13 -20.23 -27.16 -20.80
C ARG A 13 -19.47 -25.84 -20.64
N ASN A 14 -20.07 -24.69 -21.00
CA ASN A 14 -19.42 -23.38 -20.85
C ASN A 14 -19.29 -22.92 -19.39
N LYS A 15 -20.18 -23.36 -18.50
CA LYS A 15 -20.02 -23.13 -17.05
C LYS A 15 -18.83 -23.89 -16.49
N TYR A 16 -18.70 -25.18 -16.85
CA TYR A 16 -17.55 -25.99 -16.42
C TYR A 16 -16.23 -25.63 -17.11
N TYR A 17 -16.25 -25.06 -18.32
CA TYR A 17 -15.03 -24.59 -19.00
C TYR A 17 -14.49 -23.28 -18.42
N ASN A 18 -15.37 -22.39 -17.93
CA ASN A 18 -14.93 -21.16 -17.24
C ASN A 18 -14.41 -21.43 -15.82
N ASP A 19 -14.89 -22.50 -15.16
CA ASP A 19 -14.32 -22.96 -13.88
C ASP A 19 -12.99 -23.74 -14.07
N LEU A 20 -12.67 -24.16 -15.30
CA LEU A 20 -11.43 -24.84 -15.71
C LEU A 20 -10.36 -23.87 -16.23
N VAL A 21 -10.48 -22.57 -15.92
CA VAL A 21 -9.34 -21.65 -15.98
C VAL A 21 -8.37 -22.05 -14.88
N MET A 22 -7.51 -23.02 -15.18
CA MET A 22 -6.30 -23.46 -14.44
C MET A 22 -6.13 -22.78 -13.07
N THR A 23 -6.99 -23.12 -12.10
CA THR A 23 -6.81 -22.69 -10.73
C THR A 23 -5.62 -23.48 -10.22
N THR A 24 -4.44 -22.90 -10.33
CA THR A 24 -3.25 -23.44 -9.70
C THR A 24 -3.55 -23.57 -8.21
N GLU A 25 -3.59 -24.79 -7.72
CA GLU A 25 -3.80 -25.06 -6.29
C GLU A 25 -2.44 -25.20 -5.62
N VAL A 26 -2.32 -24.62 -4.43
CA VAL A 26 -1.09 -24.65 -3.66
C VAL A 26 -1.32 -25.25 -2.28
N ARG A 27 -0.24 -25.77 -1.71
CA ARG A 27 -0.25 -26.29 -0.33
C ARG A 27 -0.09 -25.15 0.66
N THR A 28 -0.37 -25.41 1.94
CA THR A 28 -0.29 -24.42 3.03
C THR A 28 1.03 -23.65 3.08
N THR A 29 2.17 -24.30 2.81
CA THR A 29 3.48 -23.64 2.88
C THR A 29 3.65 -22.60 1.78
N GLU A 30 3.33 -22.98 0.54
CA GLU A 30 3.38 -22.10 -0.63
C GLU A 30 2.37 -20.96 -0.51
N ALA A 31 1.15 -21.28 -0.09
CA ALA A 31 0.12 -20.27 0.18
C ALA A 31 0.56 -19.24 1.22
N ALA A 32 1.20 -19.68 2.31
CA ALA A 32 1.69 -18.78 3.36
C ALA A 32 2.81 -17.86 2.84
N PHE A 33 3.69 -18.40 1.99
CA PHE A 33 4.73 -17.65 1.33
C PHE A 33 4.15 -16.56 0.40
N LEU A 34 3.19 -16.92 -0.46
CA LEU A 34 2.51 -15.98 -1.38
C LEU A 34 1.79 -14.85 -0.64
N LEU A 35 1.21 -15.15 0.52
CA LEU A 35 0.53 -14.18 1.37
C LEU A 35 1.47 -13.36 2.26
N ASN A 36 2.76 -13.69 2.28
CA ASN A 36 3.78 -13.14 3.16
C ASN A 36 3.37 -13.22 4.66
N ILE A 37 2.93 -14.39 5.11
CA ILE A 37 2.55 -14.66 6.50
C ILE A 37 3.17 -15.97 7.00
N SER A 38 3.16 -16.16 8.33
CA SER A 38 3.58 -17.44 8.89
C SER A 38 2.58 -18.56 8.57
N THR A 39 3.09 -19.78 8.39
CA THR A 39 2.26 -20.97 8.15
C THR A 39 1.29 -21.24 9.31
N GLY A 40 1.69 -20.93 10.55
CA GLY A 40 0.82 -20.98 11.73
C GLY A 40 -0.35 -20.00 11.62
N ARG A 41 -0.10 -18.77 11.16
CA ARG A 41 -1.16 -17.79 10.93
C ARG A 41 -2.12 -18.25 9.84
N LEU A 42 -1.62 -18.82 8.75
CA LEU A 42 -2.48 -19.36 7.70
C LEU A 42 -3.35 -20.53 8.20
N ARG A 43 -2.80 -21.43 9.03
CA ARG A 43 -3.59 -22.51 9.66
C ARG A 43 -4.75 -21.96 10.51
N ILE A 44 -4.53 -20.88 11.25
CA ILE A 44 -5.60 -20.22 12.01
C ILE A 44 -6.68 -19.69 11.06
N LEU A 45 -6.30 -19.11 9.92
CA LEU A 45 -7.27 -18.61 8.92
C LEU A 45 -8.07 -19.75 8.28
N LEU A 46 -7.42 -20.89 8.00
CA LEU A 46 -8.08 -22.10 7.50
C LEU A 46 -9.09 -22.66 8.51
N GLN A 47 -8.70 -22.75 9.80
CA GLN A 47 -9.61 -23.17 10.87
C GLN A 47 -10.81 -22.22 11.05
N GLN A 48 -10.63 -20.94 10.75
CA GLN A 48 -11.70 -19.94 10.79
C GLN A 48 -12.56 -19.93 9.52
N ASN A 49 -12.31 -20.82 8.55
CA ASN A 49 -12.96 -20.84 7.22
C ASN A 49 -12.85 -19.50 6.49
N ARG A 50 -11.69 -18.84 6.62
CA ARG A 50 -11.44 -17.51 6.02
C ARG A 50 -10.64 -17.55 4.74
N VAL A 51 -10.11 -18.70 4.33
CA VAL A 51 -9.42 -18.87 3.05
C VAL A 51 -10.46 -19.41 2.05
N VAL A 52 -10.72 -18.64 0.99
CA VAL A 52 -11.79 -18.95 0.03
C VAL A 52 -11.41 -20.19 -0.79
N GLY A 53 -12.35 -21.12 -0.93
CA GLY A 53 -12.16 -22.33 -1.73
C GLY A 53 -11.17 -23.34 -1.17
N ALA A 54 -10.61 -23.12 0.03
CA ALA A 54 -9.69 -24.06 0.63
C ALA A 54 -10.43 -25.33 1.10
N TYR A 55 -9.90 -26.49 0.76
CA TYR A 55 -10.45 -27.79 1.15
C TYR A 55 -9.35 -28.74 1.61
N LYS A 56 -9.73 -29.80 2.32
CA LYS A 56 -8.80 -30.86 2.69
C LYS A 56 -8.78 -31.94 1.62
N PHE A 57 -7.60 -32.17 1.05
CA PHE A 57 -7.31 -33.36 0.26
C PHE A 57 -6.40 -34.26 1.09
N GLU A 58 -6.95 -35.40 1.51
CA GLU A 58 -6.29 -36.32 2.46
C GLU A 58 -5.84 -35.59 3.75
N ARG A 59 -4.51 -35.44 3.92
CA ARG A 59 -3.88 -34.80 5.08
C ARG A 59 -3.55 -33.32 4.83
N PHE A 60 -3.64 -32.85 3.60
CA PHE A 60 -3.19 -31.51 3.23
C PHE A 60 -4.36 -30.57 2.95
N TRP A 61 -4.11 -29.28 3.20
CA TRP A 61 -5.00 -28.24 2.71
C TRP A 61 -4.58 -27.91 1.28
N MET A 62 -5.55 -28.02 0.37
CA MET A 62 -5.47 -27.51 -0.99
C MET A 62 -6.12 -26.14 -1.00
N ILE A 63 -5.40 -25.16 -1.53
CA ILE A 63 -5.81 -23.76 -1.51
C ILE A 63 -5.79 -23.25 -2.96
N PRO A 64 -6.96 -22.93 -3.54
CA PRO A 64 -7.01 -22.40 -4.89
C PRO A 64 -6.45 -20.97 -4.92
N LEU A 65 -5.69 -20.67 -5.97
CA LEU A 65 -5.23 -19.32 -6.26
C LEU A 65 -6.25 -18.57 -7.10
N ASN A 66 -6.37 -17.27 -6.88
CA ASN A 66 -7.16 -16.39 -7.74
C ASN A 66 -6.40 -16.07 -9.04
N SER A 67 -7.00 -15.25 -9.91
CA SER A 67 -6.36 -14.79 -11.17
C SER A 67 -5.02 -14.06 -11.00
N ARG A 68 -4.65 -13.67 -9.77
CA ARG A 68 -3.36 -13.04 -9.45
C ARG A 68 -2.32 -14.02 -8.93
N GLY A 69 -2.66 -15.31 -8.86
CA GLY A 69 -1.75 -16.33 -8.32
C GLY A 69 -1.55 -16.24 -6.80
N VAL A 70 -2.49 -15.62 -6.05
CA VAL A 70 -2.43 -15.56 -4.59
C VAL A 70 -3.72 -16.11 -3.94
N PRO A 71 -3.65 -16.72 -2.75
CA PRO A 71 -4.84 -17.20 -2.04
C PRO A 71 -5.78 -16.06 -1.65
N GLU A 72 -7.09 -16.26 -1.79
CA GLU A 72 -8.06 -15.26 -1.36
C GLU A 72 -8.46 -15.43 0.12
N ILE A 73 -8.39 -14.35 0.91
CA ILE A 73 -8.73 -14.36 2.34
C ILE A 73 -9.85 -13.37 2.64
N THR A 74 -10.92 -13.86 3.26
CA THR A 74 -12.03 -13.05 3.75
C THR A 74 -11.66 -12.26 5.01
N SER A 75 -12.02 -10.98 5.02
CA SER A 75 -11.85 -10.08 6.16
C SER A 75 -12.56 -10.58 7.42
N GLY A 76 -11.94 -10.37 8.58
CA GLY A 76 -12.56 -10.68 9.86
C GLY A 76 -13.54 -9.58 10.28
N ARG A 77 -14.50 -9.92 11.14
CA ARG A 77 -15.51 -8.97 11.63
C ARG A 77 -14.97 -7.96 12.64
N ARG A 78 -13.97 -8.33 13.45
CA ARG A 78 -13.36 -7.48 14.49
C ARG A 78 -11.85 -7.36 14.30
N GLY A 79 -11.31 -6.24 14.78
CA GLY A 79 -9.88 -5.97 14.78
C GLY A 79 -9.35 -5.41 13.46
N PRO A 80 -8.02 -5.20 13.36
CA PRO A 80 -7.39 -4.68 12.16
C PRO A 80 -7.61 -5.64 10.99
N GLN A 81 -7.94 -5.09 9.82
CA GLN A 81 -8.02 -5.89 8.61
C GLN A 81 -6.66 -6.46 8.23
N GLY A 82 -6.67 -7.69 7.73
CA GLY A 82 -5.46 -8.35 7.27
C GLY A 82 -4.79 -7.57 6.14
N THR A 83 -3.47 -7.48 6.17
CA THR A 83 -2.67 -6.88 5.10
C THR A 83 -2.43 -7.83 3.92
N TRP A 84 -3.30 -8.82 3.77
CA TRP A 84 -3.16 -9.91 2.81
C TRP A 84 -3.70 -9.46 1.46
N ASN A 85 -3.18 -9.99 0.36
CA ASN A 85 -3.61 -9.62 -0.98
C ASN A 85 -3.56 -8.10 -1.21
N LYS A 86 -2.50 -7.42 -0.73
CA LYS A 86 -2.33 -6.02 -1.13
C LYS A 86 -2.23 -6.03 -2.64
N ALA A 87 -3.22 -5.39 -3.25
CA ALA A 87 -3.24 -5.19 -4.67
C ALA A 87 -1.88 -4.65 -5.13
N GLU A 88 -1.56 -4.94 -6.38
CA GLU A 88 -0.58 -4.13 -7.09
C GLU A 88 -0.81 -2.66 -6.77
N ARG A 89 0.27 -1.90 -6.67
CA ARG A 89 0.18 -0.49 -6.36
C ARG A 89 -0.79 0.09 -7.39
N THR A 90 -1.83 0.79 -6.95
CA THR A 90 -2.77 1.43 -7.89
C THR A 90 -2.39 2.89 -8.11
N GLY A 91 -1.64 3.47 -7.18
CA GLY A 91 -1.19 4.86 -7.25
C GLY A 91 0.25 5.00 -7.71
N ASN A 92 0.49 6.02 -8.51
CA ASN A 92 1.82 6.44 -8.96
C ASN A 92 2.70 6.80 -7.75
N THR A 93 3.99 6.54 -7.89
CA THR A 93 5.00 6.94 -6.91
C THR A 93 5.52 8.32 -7.31
N PHE A 94 5.47 9.26 -6.36
CA PHE A 94 5.93 10.63 -6.55
C PHE A 94 7.22 10.84 -5.78
N VAL A 95 8.27 11.29 -6.47
CA VAL A 95 9.59 11.53 -5.90
C VAL A 95 9.87 13.02 -5.91
N HIS A 96 10.39 13.52 -4.79
CA HIS A 96 10.76 14.90 -4.59
C HIS A 96 12.19 15.03 -4.15
N VAL A 97 12.88 16.00 -4.73
CA VAL A 97 14.19 16.45 -4.25
C VAL A 97 13.98 17.63 -3.31
N LEU A 98 14.43 17.49 -2.07
CA LEU A 98 14.24 18.48 -1.01
C LEU A 98 15.39 19.49 -1.02
N ARG A 99 15.24 20.56 -1.81
CA ARG A 99 16.25 21.63 -1.94
C ARG A 99 16.75 22.14 -0.58
N LYS A 100 15.85 22.45 0.36
CA LYS A 100 16.28 22.99 1.67
C LYS A 100 17.06 21.98 2.51
N THR A 101 16.81 20.68 2.35
CA THR A 101 17.61 19.65 3.02
C THR A 101 19.01 19.59 2.41
N ILE A 102 19.13 19.75 1.10
CA ILE A 102 20.44 19.85 0.43
C ILE A 102 21.20 21.08 0.93
N ASP A 103 20.55 22.25 0.95
CA ASP A 103 21.17 23.49 1.43
C ASP A 103 21.58 23.35 2.91
N TYR A 104 20.71 22.81 3.76
CA TYR A 104 21.03 22.56 5.17
C TYR A 104 22.21 21.59 5.35
N ASN A 105 22.23 20.49 4.60
CA ASN A 105 23.31 19.51 4.63
C ASN A 105 24.65 20.14 4.26
N ARG A 106 24.68 20.97 3.21
CA ARG A 106 25.86 21.73 2.79
C ARG A 106 26.34 22.67 3.89
N ASP A 107 25.43 23.49 4.43
CA ASP A 107 25.78 24.56 5.36
C ASP A 107 26.18 24.03 6.75
N ASN A 108 25.61 22.89 7.17
CA ASN A 108 25.82 22.32 8.51
C ASN A 108 26.68 21.04 8.49
N LYS A 109 27.22 20.64 7.33
CA LYS A 109 27.99 19.40 7.14
C LYS A 109 27.26 18.15 7.68
N THR A 110 25.96 18.06 7.40
CA THR A 110 25.10 16.92 7.81
C THR A 110 24.71 16.07 6.60
N SER A 111 24.26 14.84 6.86
CA SER A 111 23.93 13.85 5.81
C SER A 111 22.49 13.38 5.89
N HIS A 112 21.53 14.30 6.09
CA HIS A 112 20.11 13.95 6.13
C HIS A 112 19.60 13.49 4.75
N PRO A 113 18.60 12.60 4.69
CA PRO A 113 18.03 12.13 3.42
C PRO A 113 17.34 13.27 2.67
N ALA A 114 17.85 13.59 1.47
CA ALA A 114 17.38 14.72 0.68
C ALA A 114 16.30 14.34 -0.35
N ILE A 115 15.98 13.05 -0.49
CA ILE A 115 14.97 12.56 -1.41
C ILE A 115 13.74 12.13 -0.61
N ALA A 116 12.55 12.58 -1.01
CA ALA A 116 11.29 12.14 -0.43
C ALA A 116 10.50 11.33 -1.46
N VAL A 117 10.08 10.12 -1.07
CA VAL A 117 9.29 9.20 -1.88
C VAL A 117 7.91 9.11 -1.29
N LYS A 118 6.89 9.48 -2.06
CA LYS A 118 5.49 9.42 -1.66
C LYS A 118 4.74 8.38 -2.48
N VAL A 119 4.04 7.51 -1.76
CA VAL A 119 3.30 6.37 -2.30
C VAL A 119 1.93 6.36 -1.63
N GLY A 120 0.90 6.81 -2.35
CA GLY A 120 -0.41 7.06 -1.77
C GLY A 120 -0.32 7.97 -0.54
N GLY A 121 -0.74 7.46 0.63
CA GLY A 121 -0.68 8.19 1.90
C GLY A 121 0.66 8.13 2.65
N LYS A 122 1.60 7.28 2.23
CA LYS A 122 2.89 7.09 2.91
C LYS A 122 3.97 7.96 2.30
N LYS A 123 4.88 8.47 3.14
CA LYS A 123 6.01 9.31 2.73
C LYS A 123 7.27 8.83 3.43
N ASP A 124 8.23 8.39 2.63
CA ASP A 124 9.55 7.92 3.06
C ASP A 124 10.62 8.94 2.62
N TYR A 125 11.78 8.92 3.26
CA TYR A 125 12.94 9.73 2.89
C TYR A 125 14.12 8.80 2.66
N CYS A 126 15.00 9.09 1.69
CA CYS A 126 16.20 8.30 1.41
C CYS A 126 17.36 9.18 0.90
N HIS A 127 18.56 8.61 0.84
CA HIS A 127 19.78 9.29 0.36
C HIS A 127 19.94 9.15 -1.14
N ALA A 128 19.64 7.96 -1.66
CA ALA A 128 19.64 7.66 -3.08
C ALA A 128 18.37 6.88 -3.45
N LEU A 129 18.02 6.96 -4.74
CA LEU A 129 16.84 6.33 -5.30
C LEU A 129 17.21 5.72 -6.65
N LYS A 130 16.87 4.44 -6.84
CA LYS A 130 17.00 3.76 -8.11
C LYS A 130 15.60 3.38 -8.61
N ILE A 131 15.30 3.77 -9.85
CA ILE A 131 14.01 3.54 -10.49
C ILE A 131 14.24 2.52 -11.61
N ASN A 132 13.62 1.35 -11.48
CA ASN A 132 13.72 0.28 -12.47
C ASN A 132 12.51 0.36 -13.40
N GLY A 133 12.58 1.25 -14.40
CA GLY A 133 11.53 1.45 -15.40
C GLY A 133 11.47 2.89 -15.90
N PRO A 134 10.56 3.18 -16.86
CA PRO A 134 10.27 4.54 -17.29
C PRO A 134 9.81 5.41 -16.12
N CYS A 135 10.24 6.67 -16.15
CA CYS A 135 9.78 7.70 -15.23
C CYS A 135 9.63 9.02 -15.99
N GLN A 136 8.79 9.91 -15.47
CA GLN A 136 8.56 11.22 -16.04
C GLN A 136 8.94 12.30 -15.04
N ILE A 137 9.70 13.30 -15.49
CA ILE A 137 9.97 14.50 -14.70
C ILE A 137 8.93 15.55 -15.10
N VAL A 138 8.13 16.00 -14.13
CA VAL A 138 7.02 16.92 -14.35
C VAL A 138 7.30 18.22 -13.62
N TYR A 139 7.29 19.32 -14.36
CA TYR A 139 7.37 20.68 -13.83
C TYR A 139 6.05 21.42 -14.09
N GLN A 140 5.36 21.82 -13.03
CA GLN A 140 4.13 22.61 -13.07
C GLN A 140 4.25 23.82 -12.12
N PRO A 141 4.60 25.01 -12.65
CA PRO A 141 4.82 26.20 -11.81
C PRO A 141 3.52 26.77 -11.21
N HIS A 142 2.44 26.77 -12.00
CA HIS A 142 1.17 27.42 -11.64
C HIS A 142 0.19 26.49 -10.93
N GLN A 143 0.32 25.17 -11.12
CA GLN A 143 -0.54 24.16 -10.52
C GLN A 143 0.29 23.17 -9.70
N PRO A 144 0.60 23.49 -8.42
CA PRO A 144 1.38 22.59 -7.59
C PRO A 144 0.58 21.33 -7.29
N ASN A 145 1.25 20.19 -7.27
CA ASN A 145 0.61 18.91 -6.99
C ASN A 145 0.44 18.73 -5.47
N ASN A 146 -0.60 19.38 -4.95
CA ASN A 146 -0.93 19.44 -3.53
C ASN A 146 -1.34 18.07 -2.97
N SER A 147 -2.04 17.27 -3.77
CA SER A 147 -2.64 16.00 -3.34
C SER A 147 -1.61 14.86 -3.31
N GLN A 148 -0.89 14.66 -4.42
CA GLN A 148 -0.01 13.51 -4.59
C GLN A 148 1.44 13.83 -4.24
N ALA A 149 1.88 15.05 -4.48
CA ALA A 149 3.27 15.48 -4.34
C ALA A 149 3.51 16.50 -3.22
N GLY A 150 2.51 16.72 -2.36
CA GLY A 150 2.64 17.55 -1.15
C GLY A 150 2.91 19.03 -1.45
N GLY A 151 2.46 19.52 -2.60
CA GLY A 151 2.60 20.91 -3.03
C GLY A 151 3.89 21.20 -3.78
N ALA A 152 4.62 20.16 -4.22
CA ALA A 152 5.76 20.35 -5.08
C ALA A 152 5.35 20.87 -6.47
N ARG A 153 6.22 21.68 -7.05
CA ARG A 153 6.11 22.18 -8.44
C ARG A 153 6.95 21.37 -9.43
N LEU A 154 7.95 20.66 -8.93
CA LEU A 154 8.79 19.74 -9.69
C LEU A 154 8.76 18.40 -8.97
N TRP A 155 8.49 17.33 -9.71
CA TRP A 155 8.55 15.97 -9.19
C TRP A 155 8.89 14.97 -10.27
N ILE A 156 9.29 13.79 -9.84
CA ILE A 156 9.46 12.63 -10.71
C ILE A 156 8.31 11.69 -10.42
N GLU A 157 7.64 11.25 -11.47
CA GLU A 157 6.49 10.36 -11.44
C GLU A 157 6.88 9.00 -11.99
N VAL A 158 6.48 7.96 -11.26
CA VAL A 158 6.75 6.57 -11.61
C VAL A 158 5.46 5.78 -11.52
N GLU A 159 5.13 5.09 -12.59
CA GLU A 159 3.96 4.22 -12.64
C GLU A 159 4.05 3.10 -11.60
N PRO A 160 2.91 2.62 -11.08
CA PRO A 160 2.86 1.66 -9.99
C PRO A 160 3.57 0.32 -10.23
N GLN A 161 3.64 -0.11 -11.49
CA GLN A 161 4.24 -1.36 -11.92
C GLN A 161 5.77 -1.37 -11.80
N HIS A 162 6.40 -0.21 -11.76
CA HIS A 162 7.85 -0.09 -11.72
C HIS A 162 8.39 -0.06 -10.29
N ILE A 163 9.53 -0.73 -10.09
CA ILE A 163 10.15 -0.86 -8.76
C ILE A 163 10.99 0.38 -8.47
N VAL A 164 10.83 0.90 -7.26
CA VAL A 164 11.59 2.04 -6.74
C VAL A 164 12.36 1.60 -5.49
N GLU A 165 13.68 1.41 -5.67
CA GLU A 165 14.61 1.00 -4.62
C GLU A 165 15.13 2.25 -3.88
N ARG A 166 15.00 2.23 -2.55
CA ARG A 166 15.47 3.30 -1.67
C ARG A 166 16.80 2.88 -1.07
N ILE A 167 17.81 3.72 -1.22
CA ILE A 167 19.17 3.46 -0.74
C ILE A 167 19.50 4.45 0.37
N TYR A 168 20.11 3.94 1.43
CA TYR A 168 20.50 4.67 2.63
C TYR A 168 22.01 4.52 2.84
N PHE A 169 22.71 5.61 3.16
CA PHE A 169 24.17 5.60 3.28
C PHE A 169 24.70 5.16 4.66
N SER A 170 23.81 4.90 5.64
CA SER A 170 24.18 4.16 6.87
C SER A 170 22.94 3.55 7.54
N ASP A 171 23.16 2.65 8.51
CA ASP A 171 22.14 2.08 9.42
C ASP A 171 21.62 3.10 10.45
N GLY A 172 22.08 4.35 10.40
CA GLY A 172 21.70 5.41 11.32
C GLY A 172 20.21 5.68 11.29
N ASP A 173 19.65 5.97 12.48
CA ASP A 173 18.27 6.37 12.68
C ASP A 173 18.06 7.80 12.14
N TYR A 174 18.09 7.94 10.81
CA TYR A 174 17.89 9.21 10.13
C TYR A 174 16.41 9.59 10.27
N GLY A 175 16.13 10.31 11.36
CA GLY A 175 14.87 11.00 11.53
C GLY A 175 14.53 11.87 10.30
N PRO A 176 13.25 12.20 10.11
CA PRO A 176 12.82 13.03 8.99
C PRO A 176 13.62 14.33 8.95
N PRO A 177 13.92 14.87 7.74
CA PRO A 177 14.74 16.07 7.60
C PRO A 177 14.29 17.20 8.52
N PRO A 178 15.22 18.03 9.06
CA PRO A 178 14.90 19.04 10.07
C PRO A 178 13.79 19.99 9.64
N GLU A 179 13.70 20.32 8.35
CA GLU A 179 12.57 21.10 7.80
C GLU A 179 11.21 20.43 8.08
N VAL A 180 11.11 19.12 7.86
CA VAL A 180 9.89 18.34 8.09
C VAL A 180 9.54 18.35 9.58
N THR A 181 10.55 18.20 10.43
CA THR A 181 10.40 18.21 11.89
C THR A 181 9.89 19.56 12.40
N GLN A 182 10.47 20.67 11.92
CA GLN A 182 10.03 22.03 12.25
C GLN A 182 8.60 22.32 11.74
N GLN A 183 8.26 21.89 10.52
CA GLN A 183 6.91 22.02 9.98
C GLN A 183 5.88 21.25 10.84
N ARG A 184 6.22 20.03 11.27
CA ARG A 184 5.37 19.21 12.15
C ARG A 184 5.13 19.88 13.50
N GLN A 185 6.17 20.47 14.10
CA GLN A 185 6.06 21.21 15.37
C GLN A 185 5.15 22.43 15.24
N LYS A 186 5.37 23.27 14.23
CA LYS A 186 4.52 24.45 13.94
C LYS A 186 3.05 24.06 13.74
N LYS A 187 2.78 22.95 13.04
CA LYS A 187 1.40 22.46 12.83
C LYS A 187 0.76 21.99 14.15
N LYS A 188 1.51 21.30 15.01
CA LYS A 188 1.03 20.90 16.35
C LYS A 188 0.69 22.12 17.22
N GLU A 189 1.53 23.15 17.22
CA GLU A 189 1.27 24.38 17.97
C GLU A 189 0.03 25.12 17.47
N LYS A 190 -0.14 25.25 16.15
CA LYS A 190 -1.36 25.84 15.56
C LYS A 190 -2.61 25.06 15.96
N SER A 191 -2.55 23.74 15.93
CA SER A 191 -3.65 22.87 16.36
C SER A 191 -4.00 23.10 17.84
N LYS A 192 -3.00 23.09 18.74
CA LYS A 192 -3.19 23.37 20.17
C LYS A 192 -3.84 24.73 20.43
N LYS A 193 -3.34 25.80 19.77
CA LYS A 193 -3.91 27.15 19.87
C LYS A 193 -5.37 27.21 19.38
N SER A 194 -5.69 26.45 18.33
CA SER A 194 -7.06 26.40 17.79
C SER A 194 -8.02 25.68 18.75
N SER A 195 -7.60 24.57 19.36
CA SER A 195 -8.37 23.82 20.35
C SER A 195 -8.61 24.64 21.62
N GLN A 196 -7.58 25.34 22.12
CA GLN A 196 -7.71 26.24 23.28
C GLN A 196 -8.71 27.36 23.01
N LYS A 197 -8.65 28.02 21.84
CA LYS A 197 -9.66 29.02 21.44
C LYS A 197 -11.08 28.44 21.35
N LYS A 198 -11.22 27.19 20.89
CA LYS A 198 -12.52 26.50 20.78
C LYS A 198 -13.10 26.16 22.17
N CYS A 199 -12.26 25.74 23.12
CA CYS A 199 -12.65 25.54 24.52
C CYS A 199 -13.08 26.85 25.19
N LEU A 200 -12.31 27.93 25.02
CA LEU A 200 -12.65 29.25 25.58
C LEU A 200 -13.97 29.83 25.03
N ARG A 201 -14.29 29.54 23.76
CA ARG A 201 -15.56 29.96 23.14
C ARG A 201 -16.75 29.12 23.63
N LYS A 202 -16.53 27.87 24.03
CA LYS A 202 -17.59 27.00 24.60
C LYS A 202 -17.90 27.34 26.05
N SER A 203 -16.92 27.76 26.86
CA SER A 203 -17.16 28.20 28.23
C SER A 203 -17.93 29.52 28.30
N LYS A 204 -17.64 30.47 27.40
CA LYS A 204 -18.38 31.76 27.31
C LYS A 204 -19.81 31.66 26.76
N LYS A 205 -20.24 30.52 26.21
CA LYS A 205 -21.61 30.29 25.72
C LYS A 205 -22.52 29.57 26.72
N LYS A 206 -21.97 29.15 27.88
CA LYS A 206 -22.68 28.44 28.96
C LYS A 206 -22.87 29.31 30.21
N SER A 207 -22.45 30.56 30.16
CA SER A 207 -22.64 31.59 31.18
C SER A 207 -23.50 32.69 30.59
#